data_AF-A0A087U847-F1
#
_entry.id   AF-A0A087U847-F1
#
_cell.length_a   1.000
_cell.length_b   1.000
_cell.length_c   1.000
_cell.angle_alpha   90.00
_cell.angle_beta   90.00
_cell.angle_gamma   90.00
#
_symmetry.space_group_name_H-M   'P 1'
#
loop_
_entity.id
_entity.type
_entity.pdbx_description
1 polymer ?
#
loop_
_entity_poly.entity_id
_entity_poly.type
_entity_poly.pdbx_seq_one_letter_code
_entity_poly.pdbx_strand_id
1 'polypeptide(L)'
;MAGLDLLARKSLERSSEASILISGSFLSSNESKHQDHWSWRHLREQFCIKNAESLFEKYQSRLQHAMLFLILTANVVSGLAAILLLCLYSENSIDNLKTPLGFRIALTSASLVLYIISYQERWFFSACSRLIVSFLILTLTVAAEMASSIRNLTVGLSASPCFSAYPLLSATIFLPFPKWYQVGLAATFVTVTELVIAGFSYQLQGEINVHQMSTDVIYHVTVALMGLYIRFLMEFTNRKAFLDRRECFESKFHLEYEKDQEERLLLSVLPKHISVQVREGIREVIRRINLDPVPQRPFTELFVEKHRNVSILYADIVNSVALTASLHVSELVETLNELFGRFDDSA
;
A
#
# COMPACT_ATOMS: atom_id res chain seq x y z
N MET A 1 -28.57 52.97 -10.94
CA MET A 1 -28.37 51.51 -11.12
C MET A 1 -27.10 51.14 -11.89
N ALA A 2 -26.58 51.98 -12.81
CA ALA A 2 -25.40 51.63 -13.63
C ALA A 2 -24.04 51.47 -12.87
N GLY A 3 -23.88 52.01 -11.66
CA GLY A 3 -22.62 51.93 -10.90
C GLY A 3 -22.37 50.58 -10.21
N LEU A 4 -23.42 49.85 -9.87
CA LEU A 4 -23.33 48.54 -9.21
C LEU A 4 -22.94 47.44 -10.19
N ASP A 5 -23.44 47.48 -11.42
CA ASP A 5 -23.02 46.55 -12.48
C ASP A 5 -21.55 46.72 -12.86
N LEU A 6 -21.05 47.95 -12.85
CA LEU A 6 -19.65 48.25 -13.17
C LEU A 6 -18.70 47.76 -12.06
N LEU A 7 -19.13 47.81 -10.80
CA LEU A 7 -18.40 47.23 -9.67
C LEU A 7 -18.45 45.69 -9.67
N ALA A 8 -19.60 45.09 -9.99
CA ALA A 8 -19.73 43.64 -10.10
C ALA A 8 -18.86 43.07 -11.23
N ARG A 9 -18.83 43.73 -12.39
CA ARG A 9 -18.01 43.32 -13.54
C ARG A 9 -16.51 43.42 -13.26
N LYS A 10 -16.08 44.49 -12.58
CA LYS A 10 -14.67 44.68 -12.17
C LYS A 10 -14.24 43.70 -11.06
N SER A 11 -15.18 43.24 -10.24
CA SER A 11 -14.96 42.20 -9.23
C SER A 11 -14.83 40.81 -9.87
N LEU A 12 -15.61 40.52 -10.91
CA LEU A 12 -15.54 39.26 -11.68
C LEU A 12 -14.25 39.17 -12.50
N GLU A 13 -13.80 40.25 -13.13
CA GLU A 13 -12.50 40.28 -13.84
C GLU A 13 -11.32 40.06 -12.88
N ARG A 14 -11.32 40.69 -11.70
CA ARG A 14 -10.31 40.44 -10.66
C ARG A 14 -10.35 39.02 -10.11
N SER A 15 -11.53 38.44 -9.97
CA SER A 15 -11.69 37.03 -9.56
C SER A 15 -11.17 36.08 -10.63
N SER A 16 -11.40 36.38 -11.91
CA SER A 16 -10.89 35.61 -13.05
C SER A 16 -9.36 35.68 -13.12
N GLU A 17 -8.76 36.88 -13.07
CA GLU A 17 -7.31 37.04 -13.06
C GLU A 17 -6.66 36.41 -11.83
N ALA A 18 -7.28 36.53 -10.65
CA ALA A 18 -6.82 35.83 -9.46
C ALA A 18 -6.92 34.31 -9.61
N SER A 19 -8.00 33.78 -10.21
CA SER A 19 -8.16 32.34 -10.45
C SER A 19 -7.18 31.77 -11.47
N ILE A 20 -6.80 32.55 -12.48
CA ILE A 20 -5.81 32.18 -13.51
C ILE A 20 -4.39 32.24 -12.92
N LEU A 21 -4.07 33.26 -12.11
CA LEU A 21 -2.79 33.34 -11.38
C LEU A 21 -2.67 32.26 -10.30
N ILE A 22 -3.78 31.93 -9.61
CA ILE A 22 -3.84 30.81 -8.68
C ILE A 22 -3.70 29.50 -9.44
N SER A 23 -4.39 29.27 -10.56
CA SER A 23 -4.21 28.05 -11.37
C SER A 23 -2.80 27.91 -11.92
N GLY A 24 -2.19 28.99 -12.44
CA GLY A 24 -0.83 28.98 -12.97
C GLY A 24 0.24 28.74 -11.89
N SER A 25 0.09 29.36 -10.71
CA SER A 25 0.98 29.11 -9.56
C SER A 25 0.70 27.77 -8.88
N PHE A 26 -0.53 27.25 -8.92
CA PHE A 26 -0.88 25.92 -8.42
C PHE A 26 -0.35 24.83 -9.35
N LEU A 27 -0.38 25.03 -10.68
CA LEU A 27 0.22 24.13 -11.66
C LEU A 27 1.75 24.14 -11.60
N SER A 28 2.40 25.32 -11.53
CA SER A 28 3.87 25.38 -11.42
C SER A 28 4.38 24.92 -10.05
N SER A 29 3.62 25.14 -8.97
CA SER A 29 3.92 24.57 -7.66
C SER A 29 3.62 23.08 -7.58
N ASN A 30 2.65 22.55 -8.32
CA ASN A 30 2.44 21.11 -8.46
C ASN A 30 3.52 20.45 -9.29
N GLU A 31 4.01 21.05 -10.39
CA GLU A 31 5.08 20.47 -11.20
C GLU A 31 6.42 20.44 -10.45
N SER A 32 6.77 21.53 -9.75
CA SER A 32 7.97 21.59 -8.90
C SER A 32 7.86 20.69 -7.65
N LYS A 33 6.70 20.63 -6.98
CA LYS A 33 6.44 19.65 -5.91
C LYS A 33 6.49 18.21 -6.44
N HIS A 34 5.99 17.95 -7.64
CA HIS A 34 6.03 16.62 -8.24
C HIS A 34 7.46 16.19 -8.50
N GLN A 35 8.36 17.07 -8.96
CA GLN A 35 9.75 16.69 -9.27
C GLN A 35 10.60 16.41 -8.02
N ASP A 36 10.39 17.14 -6.92
CA ASP A 36 11.11 16.90 -5.65
C ASP A 36 10.54 15.71 -4.84
N HIS A 37 9.30 15.30 -5.12
CA HIS A 37 8.65 14.13 -4.50
C HIS A 37 9.41 12.81 -4.72
N TRP A 38 10.29 12.74 -5.73
CA TRP A 38 10.97 11.51 -6.14
C TRP A 38 12.32 11.27 -5.45
N SER A 39 12.82 12.22 -4.66
CA SER A 39 14.12 12.06 -4.00
C SER A 39 14.00 11.27 -2.69
N TRP A 40 14.93 10.33 -2.45
CA TRP A 40 14.97 9.55 -1.20
C TRP A 40 15.05 10.43 0.06
N ARG A 41 15.70 11.59 -0.05
CA ARG A 41 15.79 12.58 1.03
C ARG A 41 14.42 13.16 1.37
N HIS A 42 13.66 13.58 0.36
CA HIS A 42 12.30 14.09 0.54
C HIS A 42 11.37 13.04 1.17
N LEU A 43 11.46 11.79 0.72
CA LEU A 43 10.69 10.69 1.29
C LEU A 43 10.98 10.53 2.79
N ARG A 44 12.26 10.55 3.18
CA ARG A 44 12.67 10.43 4.58
C ARG A 44 12.21 11.61 5.44
N GLU A 45 12.24 12.81 4.89
CA GLU A 45 11.73 14.03 5.56
C GLU A 45 10.23 13.94 5.79
N GLN A 46 9.44 13.51 4.78
CA GLN A 46 8.00 13.32 4.94
C GLN A 46 7.65 12.29 6.03
N PHE A 47 8.40 11.19 6.11
CA PHE A 47 8.23 10.17 7.14
C PHE A 47 8.51 10.72 8.55
N CYS A 48 9.54 11.57 8.68
CA CYS A 48 9.90 12.24 9.92
C CYS A 48 8.81 13.24 10.35
N ILE A 49 8.36 14.09 9.43
CA ILE A 49 7.34 15.11 9.70
C ILE A 49 6.00 14.47 10.09
N LYS A 50 5.59 13.40 9.39
CA LYS A 50 4.29 12.74 9.60
C LYS A 50 4.32 11.67 10.71
N ASN A 51 5.45 11.50 11.43
CA ASN A 51 5.69 10.45 12.44
C ASN A 51 5.22 9.05 11.99
N ALA A 52 5.44 8.73 10.72
CA ALA A 52 4.84 7.58 10.05
C ALA A 52 5.63 6.27 10.22
N GLU A 53 6.81 6.33 10.86
CA GLU A 53 7.74 5.19 10.93
C GLU A 53 7.14 4.00 11.67
N SER A 54 6.44 4.22 12.80
CA SER A 54 5.84 3.14 13.59
C SER A 54 4.70 2.41 12.87
N LEU A 55 3.94 3.14 12.04
CA LEU A 55 2.88 2.56 11.21
C LEU A 55 3.46 1.81 10.02
N PHE A 56 4.54 2.35 9.44
CA PHE A 56 5.24 1.70 8.36
C PHE A 56 5.97 0.43 8.81
N GLU A 57 6.55 0.39 10.00
CA GLU A 57 7.12 -0.85 10.56
C GLU A 57 6.08 -1.96 10.67
N LYS A 58 4.84 -1.62 11.09
CA LYS A 58 3.73 -2.57 11.13
C LYS A 58 3.33 -3.01 9.71
N TYR A 59 3.18 -2.07 8.78
CA TYR A 59 2.86 -2.37 7.37
C TYR A 59 3.94 -3.26 6.73
N GLN A 60 5.21 -2.93 6.94
CA GLN A 60 6.37 -3.66 6.46
C GLN A 60 6.43 -5.07 7.06
N SER A 61 6.09 -5.24 8.34
CA SER A 61 6.00 -6.57 8.96
C SER A 61 4.97 -7.47 8.28
N ARG A 62 3.81 -6.92 7.90
CA ARG A 62 2.77 -7.68 7.16
C ARG A 62 3.22 -8.03 5.76
N LEU A 63 3.81 -7.06 5.06
CA LEU A 63 4.33 -7.27 3.71
C LEU A 63 5.45 -8.32 3.69
N GLN A 64 6.33 -8.28 4.69
CA GLN A 64 7.40 -9.26 4.90
C GLN A 64 6.86 -10.66 5.20
N HIS A 65 5.78 -10.77 5.98
CA HIS A 65 5.09 -12.04 6.23
C HIS A 65 4.53 -12.63 4.93
N ALA A 66 3.91 -11.81 4.07
CA ALA A 66 3.46 -12.27 2.75
C ALA A 66 4.62 -12.76 1.85
N MET A 67 5.74 -12.02 1.82
CA MET A 67 6.94 -12.42 1.07
C MET A 67 7.56 -13.73 1.59
N LEU A 68 7.43 -14.02 2.89
CA LEU A 68 7.85 -15.29 3.46
C LEU A 68 7.06 -16.49 2.94
N PHE A 69 5.73 -16.38 2.83
CA PHE A 69 4.96 -17.47 2.23
C PHE A 69 5.32 -17.65 0.76
N LEU A 70 5.58 -16.57 0.05
CA LEU A 70 6.00 -16.65 -1.35
C LEU A 70 7.31 -17.45 -1.47
N ILE A 71 8.33 -17.18 -0.64
CA ILE A 71 9.56 -17.98 -0.72
C ILE A 71 9.39 -19.42 -0.21
N LEU A 72 8.58 -19.65 0.83
CA LEU A 72 8.33 -21.00 1.33
C LEU A 72 7.55 -21.85 0.30
N THR A 73 6.54 -21.27 -0.35
CA THR A 73 5.86 -21.93 -1.47
C THR A 73 6.82 -22.21 -2.62
N ALA A 74 7.66 -21.25 -3.02
CA ALA A 74 8.67 -21.45 -4.05
C ALA A 74 9.66 -22.59 -3.68
N ASN A 75 10.12 -22.67 -2.43
CA ASN A 75 10.99 -23.75 -1.95
C ASN A 75 10.30 -25.12 -1.98
N VAL A 76 9.02 -25.21 -1.60
CA VAL A 76 8.27 -26.46 -1.68
C VAL A 76 8.09 -26.88 -3.15
N VAL A 77 7.74 -25.95 -4.03
CA VAL A 77 7.57 -26.21 -5.47
C VAL A 77 8.90 -26.64 -6.11
N SER A 78 10.01 -25.94 -5.84
CA SER A 78 11.32 -26.30 -6.40
C SER A 78 11.76 -27.68 -5.91
N GLY A 79 11.51 -27.99 -4.64
CA GLY A 79 11.84 -29.29 -4.08
C GLY A 79 10.99 -30.44 -4.64
N LEU A 80 9.68 -30.22 -4.83
CA LEU A 80 8.82 -31.20 -5.51
C LEU A 80 9.25 -31.43 -6.95
N ALA A 81 9.59 -30.35 -7.69
CA ALA A 81 10.12 -30.45 -9.04
C ALA A 81 11.44 -31.23 -9.08
N ALA A 82 12.35 -30.98 -8.13
CA ALA A 82 13.61 -31.71 -8.03
C ALA A 82 13.40 -33.20 -7.71
N ILE A 83 12.43 -33.55 -6.85
CA ILE A 83 12.05 -34.94 -6.56
C ILE A 83 11.52 -35.62 -7.83
N LEU A 84 10.62 -34.96 -8.57
CA LEU A 84 10.09 -35.47 -9.84
C LEU A 84 11.20 -35.71 -10.87
N LEU A 85 12.13 -34.76 -11.02
CA LEU A 85 13.27 -34.91 -11.93
C LEU A 85 14.18 -36.08 -11.53
N LEU A 86 14.44 -36.25 -10.24
CA LEU A 86 15.21 -37.40 -9.73
C LEU A 86 14.50 -38.74 -9.96
N CYS A 87 13.18 -38.77 -9.86
CA CYS A 87 12.38 -39.96 -10.15
C CYS A 87 12.38 -40.29 -11.66
N LEU A 88 12.29 -39.30 -12.54
CA LEU A 88 12.27 -39.50 -13.99
C LEU A 88 13.63 -39.89 -14.56
N TYR A 89 14.73 -39.38 -13.99
CA TYR A 89 16.10 -39.69 -14.44
C TYR A 89 16.61 -41.06 -13.92
N SER A 90 15.81 -41.77 -13.13
CA SER A 90 16.18 -43.03 -12.48
C SER A 90 16.13 -44.23 -13.47
N GLU A 91 16.98 -44.26 -14.48
CA GLU A 91 17.11 -45.43 -15.37
C GLU A 91 18.20 -46.43 -14.93
N ASN A 92 19.17 -46.05 -14.07
CA ASN A 92 20.26 -46.96 -13.68
C ASN A 92 20.62 -46.86 -12.18
N SER A 93 20.46 -48.00 -11.48
CA SER A 93 20.93 -48.30 -10.11
C SER A 93 20.21 -47.64 -8.92
N ILE A 94 19.26 -48.39 -8.33
CA ILE A 94 18.39 -48.03 -7.20
C ILE A 94 19.17 -47.64 -5.92
N ASP A 95 20.37 -48.18 -5.69
CA ASP A 95 21.09 -47.97 -4.43
C ASP A 95 21.80 -46.60 -4.34
N ASN A 96 22.20 -46.01 -5.47
CA ASN A 96 22.83 -44.68 -5.49
C ASN A 96 21.81 -43.52 -5.47
N LEU A 97 20.52 -43.83 -5.62
CA LEU A 97 19.42 -42.85 -5.65
C LEU A 97 18.75 -42.66 -4.28
N LYS A 98 18.81 -43.64 -3.39
CA LYS A 98 18.18 -43.58 -2.06
C LYS A 98 18.67 -42.40 -1.22
N THR A 99 19.97 -42.13 -1.26
CA THR A 99 20.60 -41.04 -0.46
C THR A 99 20.23 -39.63 -0.94
N PRO A 100 20.31 -39.24 -2.24
CA PRO A 100 19.89 -37.91 -2.68
C PRO A 100 18.37 -37.71 -2.57
N LEU A 101 17.58 -38.75 -2.84
CA LEU A 101 16.12 -38.67 -2.76
C LEU A 101 15.67 -38.47 -1.31
N GLY A 102 16.21 -39.25 -0.36
CA GLY A 102 15.90 -39.11 1.06
C GLY A 102 16.28 -37.74 1.62
N PHE A 103 17.45 -37.22 1.24
CA PHE A 103 17.89 -35.89 1.67
C PHE A 103 17.01 -34.77 1.09
N ARG A 104 16.63 -34.84 -0.19
CA ARG A 104 15.71 -33.86 -0.81
C ARG A 104 14.32 -33.92 -0.18
N ILE A 105 13.78 -35.12 0.06
CA ILE A 105 12.50 -35.30 0.75
C ILE A 105 12.57 -34.68 2.15
N ALA A 106 13.63 -34.95 2.92
CA ALA A 106 13.80 -34.39 4.26
C ALA A 106 13.79 -32.85 4.23
N LEU A 107 14.54 -32.22 3.32
CA LEU A 107 14.58 -30.76 3.20
C LEU A 107 13.23 -30.16 2.77
N THR A 108 12.51 -30.80 1.83
CA THR A 108 11.14 -30.37 1.46
C THR A 108 10.13 -30.54 2.58
N SER A 109 10.25 -31.60 3.38
CA SER A 109 9.38 -31.78 4.54
C SER A 109 9.65 -30.71 5.60
N ALA A 110 10.92 -30.33 5.80
CA ALA A 110 11.28 -29.25 6.70
C ALA A 110 10.75 -27.89 6.22
N SER A 111 10.77 -27.60 4.92
CA SER A 111 10.19 -26.34 4.38
C SER A 111 8.67 -26.32 4.53
N LEU A 112 8.01 -27.46 4.37
CA LEU A 112 6.57 -27.61 4.60
C LEU A 112 6.20 -27.41 6.08
N VAL A 113 6.98 -27.96 7.01
CA VAL A 113 6.77 -27.74 8.46
C VAL A 113 6.92 -26.26 8.79
N LEU A 114 7.95 -25.59 8.27
CA LEU A 114 8.12 -24.14 8.45
C LEU A 114 6.97 -23.34 7.83
N TYR A 115 6.44 -23.78 6.68
CA TYR A 115 5.25 -23.18 6.06
C TYR A 115 4.02 -23.24 6.99
N ILE A 116 3.77 -24.41 7.59
CA ILE A 116 2.65 -24.61 8.52
C ILE A 116 2.83 -23.78 9.79
N ILE A 117 4.04 -23.78 10.38
CA ILE A 117 4.34 -23.00 11.61
C ILE A 117 4.20 -21.49 11.33
N SER A 118 4.66 -21.04 10.16
CA SER A 118 4.65 -19.63 9.79
C SER A 118 3.24 -19.10 9.46
N TYR A 119 2.24 -19.98 9.31
CA TYR A 119 0.84 -19.62 9.01
C TYR A 119 0.29 -18.57 9.97
N GLN A 120 0.66 -18.64 11.25
CA GLN A 120 0.17 -17.71 12.24
C GLN A 120 1.06 -16.46 12.34
N GLU A 121 0.54 -15.32 11.87
CA GLU A 121 1.23 -14.02 11.81
C GLU A 121 1.78 -13.54 13.18
N ARG A 122 1.18 -13.99 14.29
CA ARG A 122 1.54 -13.58 15.66
C ARG A 122 3.01 -13.82 16.01
N TRP A 123 3.62 -14.89 15.50
CA TRP A 123 5.01 -15.25 15.79
C TRP A 123 6.01 -14.31 15.09
N PHE A 124 5.56 -13.51 14.12
CA PHE A 124 6.41 -12.74 13.23
C PHE A 124 6.57 -11.26 13.62
N PHE A 125 5.96 -10.84 14.74
CA PHE A 125 6.01 -9.44 15.20
C PHE A 125 7.40 -9.03 15.74
N SER A 126 8.13 -9.95 16.37
CA SER A 126 9.45 -9.65 16.94
C SER A 126 10.55 -9.64 15.87
N ALA A 127 11.43 -8.64 15.90
CA ALA A 127 12.57 -8.58 14.98
C ALA A 127 13.49 -9.82 15.10
N CYS A 128 13.66 -10.37 16.31
CA CYS A 128 14.49 -11.55 16.53
C CYS A 128 13.90 -12.81 15.90
N SER A 129 12.58 -13.01 15.98
CA SER A 129 11.94 -14.18 15.38
C SER A 129 12.01 -14.11 13.85
N ARG A 130 11.85 -12.93 13.25
CA ARG A 130 12.04 -12.72 11.81
C ARG A 130 13.43 -13.12 11.34
N LEU A 131 14.46 -12.75 12.10
CA LEU A 131 15.85 -13.10 11.78
C LEU A 131 16.10 -14.61 11.84
N ILE A 132 15.65 -15.26 12.91
CA ILE A 132 15.82 -16.70 13.08
C ILE A 132 15.12 -17.45 11.94
N VAL A 133 13.86 -17.11 11.64
CA VAL A 133 13.11 -17.74 10.56
C VAL A 133 13.76 -17.49 9.20
N SER A 134 14.22 -16.26 8.93
CA SER A 134 14.93 -15.94 7.69
C SER A 134 16.20 -16.76 7.54
N PHE A 135 17.01 -16.87 8.59
CA PHE A 135 18.24 -17.65 8.55
C PHE A 135 17.96 -19.14 8.37
N LEU A 136 16.96 -19.70 9.05
CA LEU A 136 16.53 -21.09 8.87
C LEU A 136 16.09 -21.35 7.42
N ILE A 137 15.24 -20.49 6.85
CA ILE A 137 14.81 -20.61 5.45
C ILE A 137 15.98 -20.51 4.49
N LEU A 138 16.91 -19.57 4.72
CA LEU A 138 18.10 -19.42 3.90
C LEU A 138 18.96 -20.68 3.93
N THR A 139 19.27 -21.19 5.11
CA THR A 139 20.08 -22.41 5.26
C THR A 139 19.41 -23.61 4.59
N LEU A 140 18.08 -23.70 4.67
CA LEU A 140 17.31 -24.75 4.03
C LEU A 140 17.32 -24.63 2.49
N THR A 141 17.15 -23.42 1.96
CA THR A 141 17.21 -23.14 0.52
C THR A 141 18.60 -23.46 -0.04
N VAL A 142 19.66 -23.00 0.63
CA VAL A 142 21.05 -23.30 0.23
C VAL A 142 21.33 -24.80 0.32
N ALA A 143 20.97 -25.45 1.43
CA ALA A 143 21.16 -26.89 1.60
C ALA A 143 20.40 -27.71 0.55
N ALA A 144 19.18 -27.28 0.18
CA ALA A 144 18.42 -27.91 -0.87
C ALA A 144 19.18 -27.81 -2.19
N GLU A 145 19.47 -26.61 -2.68
CA GLU A 145 20.16 -26.42 -3.96
C GLU A 145 21.52 -27.16 -4.02
N MET A 146 22.31 -27.05 -2.95
CA MET A 146 23.66 -27.60 -2.88
C MET A 146 23.71 -29.12 -2.60
N ALA A 147 22.59 -29.74 -2.21
CA ALA A 147 22.49 -31.17 -1.92
C ALA A 147 23.13 -32.05 -3.01
N SER A 148 22.86 -31.72 -4.27
CA SER A 148 23.32 -32.47 -5.42
C SER A 148 24.84 -32.33 -5.63
N SER A 149 25.35 -31.11 -5.52
CA SER A 149 26.77 -30.77 -5.65
C SER A 149 27.61 -31.40 -4.54
N ILE A 150 27.16 -31.30 -3.28
CA ILE A 150 27.86 -31.88 -2.11
C ILE A 150 27.98 -33.40 -2.28
N ARG A 151 26.90 -34.07 -2.69
CA ARG A 151 26.94 -35.52 -2.91
C ARG A 151 27.92 -35.89 -4.03
N ASN A 152 27.87 -35.20 -5.16
CA ASN A 152 28.80 -35.48 -6.27
C ASN A 152 30.25 -35.36 -5.80
N LEU A 153 30.54 -34.34 -4.97
CA LEU A 153 31.83 -34.17 -4.32
C LEU A 153 32.23 -35.36 -3.43
N THR A 154 31.31 -35.87 -2.60
CA THR A 154 31.58 -37.03 -1.71
C THR A 154 31.86 -38.33 -2.45
N VAL A 155 31.32 -38.49 -3.66
CA VAL A 155 31.52 -39.68 -4.51
C VAL A 155 32.71 -39.50 -5.46
N GLY A 156 33.38 -38.34 -5.44
CA GLY A 156 34.52 -38.04 -6.31
C GLY A 156 34.13 -37.76 -7.76
N LEU A 157 32.85 -37.54 -8.03
CA LEU A 157 32.36 -37.11 -9.34
C LEU A 157 32.46 -35.58 -9.45
N SER A 158 32.76 -35.09 -10.66
CA SER A 158 32.74 -33.66 -10.93
C SER A 158 31.36 -33.08 -10.61
N ALA A 159 31.28 -32.25 -9.58
CA ALA A 159 30.12 -31.41 -9.36
C ALA A 159 30.19 -30.25 -10.36
N SER A 160 29.28 -30.19 -11.34
CA SER A 160 29.13 -28.96 -12.11
C SER A 160 28.76 -27.85 -11.13
N PRO A 161 29.42 -26.67 -11.17
CA PRO A 161 28.97 -25.52 -10.40
C PRO A 161 27.54 -25.22 -10.84
N CYS A 162 26.58 -25.51 -9.97
CA CYS A 162 25.19 -25.23 -10.24
C CYS A 162 25.04 -23.71 -10.21
N PHE A 163 24.94 -23.06 -11.37
CA PHE A 163 24.73 -21.62 -11.54
C PHE A 163 23.33 -21.19 -11.04
N SER A 164 23.00 -21.50 -9.80
CA SER A 164 21.69 -21.24 -9.23
C SER A 164 21.67 -19.80 -8.70
N ALA A 165 21.16 -18.86 -9.50
CA ALA A 165 20.83 -17.52 -9.03
C ALA A 165 19.75 -17.51 -7.94
N TYR A 166 18.99 -18.61 -7.81
CA TYR A 166 17.82 -18.73 -6.93
C TYR A 166 18.11 -18.45 -5.45
N PRO A 167 19.06 -19.12 -4.76
CA PRO A 167 19.37 -18.86 -3.35
C PRO A 167 19.84 -17.43 -3.10
N LEU A 168 20.60 -16.85 -4.02
CA LEU A 168 21.13 -15.48 -3.90
C LEU A 168 20.03 -14.41 -4.10
N LEU A 169 19.16 -14.59 -5.09
CA LEU A 169 17.99 -13.73 -5.29
C LEU A 169 16.96 -13.90 -4.16
N SER A 170 16.78 -15.12 -3.66
CA SER A 170 15.95 -15.42 -2.49
C SER A 170 16.43 -14.66 -1.25
N ALA A 171 17.73 -14.74 -0.94
CA ALA A 171 18.35 -14.06 0.19
C ALA A 171 18.25 -12.54 0.12
N THR A 172 18.32 -11.97 -1.08
CA THR A 172 18.33 -10.51 -1.29
C THR A 172 16.94 -9.91 -1.41
N ILE A 173 16.02 -10.55 -2.13
CA ILE A 173 14.72 -9.98 -2.50
C ILE A 173 13.62 -10.41 -1.52
N PHE A 174 13.48 -11.71 -1.27
CA PHE A 174 12.29 -12.28 -0.62
C PHE A 174 12.43 -12.42 0.88
N LEU A 175 13.65 -12.59 1.41
CA LEU A 175 13.82 -12.76 2.84
C LEU A 175 13.50 -11.48 3.63
N PRO A 176 12.78 -11.61 4.76
CA PRO A 176 12.27 -10.49 5.55
C PRO A 176 13.31 -9.99 6.56
N PHE A 177 14.47 -9.57 6.06
CA PHE A 177 15.46 -8.91 6.90
C PHE A 177 14.96 -7.50 7.31
N PRO A 178 14.92 -7.18 8.61
CA PRO A 178 14.49 -5.86 9.09
C PRO A 178 15.49 -4.75 8.76
N LYS A 179 16.78 -5.04 8.61
CA LYS A 179 17.81 -4.03 8.32
C LYS A 179 18.64 -4.38 7.09
N TRP A 180 19.04 -3.37 6.32
CA TRP A 180 19.78 -3.54 5.06
C TRP A 180 21.11 -4.28 5.22
N TYR A 181 21.84 -4.07 6.33
CA TYR A 181 23.11 -4.76 6.56
C TYR A 181 22.96 -6.28 6.72
N GLN A 182 21.80 -6.75 7.19
CA GLN A 182 21.55 -8.19 7.37
C GLN A 182 21.35 -8.87 6.02
N VAL A 183 20.78 -8.16 5.05
CA VAL A 183 20.68 -8.61 3.65
C VAL A 183 22.08 -8.78 3.06
N GLY A 184 22.97 -7.80 3.29
CA GLY A 184 24.36 -7.87 2.86
C GLY A 184 25.08 -9.09 3.46
N LEU A 185 24.94 -9.31 4.78
CA LEU A 185 25.52 -10.48 5.45
C LEU A 185 24.97 -11.80 4.90
N ALA A 186 23.67 -11.89 4.67
CA ALA A 186 23.05 -13.08 4.08
C ALA A 186 23.55 -13.36 2.65
N ALA A 187 23.65 -12.33 1.81
CA ALA A 187 24.20 -12.45 0.47
C ALA A 187 25.68 -12.88 0.49
N THR A 188 26.49 -12.32 1.39
CA THR A 188 27.89 -12.75 1.56
C THR A 188 27.98 -14.20 2.04
N PHE A 189 27.09 -14.64 2.92
CA PHE A 189 27.06 -16.03 3.38
C PHE A 189 26.77 -16.99 2.22
N VAL A 190 25.73 -16.72 1.42
CA VAL A 190 25.37 -17.54 0.25
C VAL A 190 26.51 -17.61 -0.76
N THR A 191 27.05 -16.46 -1.17
CA THR A 191 28.14 -16.39 -2.14
C THR A 191 29.40 -17.12 -1.67
N VAL A 192 29.78 -17.00 -0.39
CA VAL A 192 30.92 -17.73 0.17
C VAL A 192 30.66 -19.25 0.15
N THR A 193 29.46 -19.70 0.54
CA THR A 193 29.13 -21.13 0.50
C THR A 193 29.20 -21.70 -0.92
N GLU A 194 28.73 -20.96 -1.92
CA GLU A 194 28.75 -21.38 -3.33
C GLU A 194 30.16 -21.40 -3.89
N LEU A 195 30.96 -20.37 -3.61
CA LEU A 195 32.36 -20.31 -4.04
C LEU A 195 33.24 -21.37 -3.38
N VAL A 196 32.98 -21.72 -2.12
CA VAL A 196 33.72 -22.81 -1.44
C VAL A 196 33.42 -24.15 -2.12
N ILE A 197 32.14 -24.44 -2.40
CA ILE A 197 31.74 -25.68 -3.08
C ILE A 197 32.33 -25.73 -4.50
N ALA A 198 32.26 -24.63 -5.25
CA ALA A 198 32.88 -24.52 -6.57
C ALA A 198 34.40 -24.72 -6.49
N GLY A 199 35.08 -24.08 -5.54
CA GLY A 199 36.52 -24.22 -5.31
C GLY A 199 36.94 -25.66 -5.05
N PHE A 200 36.20 -26.40 -4.22
CA PHE A 200 36.46 -27.81 -4.00
C PHE A 200 36.21 -28.65 -5.27
N SER A 201 35.18 -28.35 -6.07
CA SER A 201 34.93 -29.08 -7.32
C SER A 201 36.07 -28.91 -8.33
N TYR A 202 36.64 -27.71 -8.44
CA TYR A 202 37.81 -27.45 -9.28
C TYR A 202 39.06 -28.19 -8.80
N GLN A 203 39.27 -28.28 -7.48
CA GLN A 203 40.37 -29.06 -6.92
C GLN A 203 40.26 -30.55 -7.27
N LEU A 204 39.07 -31.14 -7.21
CA LEU A 204 38.86 -32.54 -7.59
C LEU A 204 39.09 -32.80 -9.09
N GLN A 205 38.84 -31.82 -9.96
CA GLN A 205 39.06 -31.97 -11.41
C GLN A 205 40.53 -31.81 -11.83
N GLY A 206 41.42 -31.34 -10.95
CA GLY A 206 42.85 -31.24 -11.22
C GLY A 206 43.26 -30.15 -12.22
N GLU A 207 42.32 -29.51 -12.91
CA GLU A 207 42.54 -28.37 -13.79
C GLU A 207 42.00 -27.09 -13.15
N ILE A 208 42.84 -26.37 -12.41
CA ILE A 208 42.50 -25.04 -11.90
C ILE A 208 42.62 -24.04 -13.04
N ASN A 209 41.57 -23.92 -13.85
CA ASN A 209 41.47 -22.88 -14.86
C ASN A 209 41.06 -21.57 -14.17
N VAL A 210 42.05 -20.67 -13.99
CA VAL A 210 41.84 -19.33 -13.39
C VAL A 210 40.69 -18.55 -14.05
N HIS A 211 40.46 -18.77 -15.34
CA HIS A 211 39.39 -18.15 -16.11
C HIS A 211 37.97 -18.62 -15.71
N GLN A 212 37.82 -19.88 -15.30
CA GLN A 212 36.52 -20.41 -14.85
C GLN A 212 36.16 -19.83 -13.48
N MET A 213 37.12 -19.85 -12.54
CA MET A 213 36.93 -19.26 -11.21
C MET A 213 36.64 -17.76 -11.28
N SER A 214 37.31 -17.00 -12.17
CA SER A 214 37.01 -15.58 -12.34
C SER A 214 35.59 -15.34 -12.86
N THR A 215 35.11 -16.20 -13.76
CA THR A 215 33.76 -16.08 -14.32
C THR A 215 32.70 -16.33 -13.25
N ASP A 216 32.90 -17.33 -12.40
CA ASP A 216 32.00 -17.63 -11.27
C ASP A 216 31.95 -16.47 -10.27
N VAL A 217 33.10 -15.90 -9.91
CA VAL A 217 33.14 -14.75 -8.99
C VAL A 217 32.39 -13.56 -9.58
N ILE A 218 32.62 -13.24 -10.87
CA ILE A 218 31.93 -12.14 -11.56
C ILE A 218 30.42 -12.38 -11.60
N TYR A 219 29.98 -13.62 -11.87
CA TYR A 219 28.58 -14.00 -11.90
C TYR A 219 27.90 -13.77 -10.54
N HIS A 220 28.47 -14.29 -9.45
CA HIS A 220 27.91 -14.14 -8.11
C HIS A 220 27.87 -12.67 -7.66
N VAL A 221 28.91 -11.90 -7.96
CA VAL A 221 28.94 -10.46 -7.66
C VAL A 221 27.84 -9.71 -8.42
N THR A 222 27.64 -10.04 -9.71
CA THR A 222 26.63 -9.37 -10.54
C THR A 222 25.21 -9.70 -10.06
N VAL A 223 24.93 -10.96 -9.72
CA VAL A 223 23.62 -11.36 -9.19
C VAL A 223 23.39 -10.75 -7.80
N ALA A 224 24.41 -10.66 -6.95
CA ALA A 224 24.30 -10.02 -5.64
C ALA A 224 24.00 -8.51 -5.76
N LEU A 225 24.69 -7.81 -6.66
CA LEU A 225 24.43 -6.38 -6.93
C LEU A 225 23.03 -6.16 -7.49
N MET A 226 22.59 -7.00 -8.43
CA MET A 226 21.23 -6.95 -8.98
C MET A 226 20.18 -7.18 -7.89
N GLY A 227 20.36 -8.19 -7.04
CA GLY A 227 19.47 -8.47 -5.92
C GLY A 227 19.37 -7.33 -4.91
N LEU A 228 20.50 -6.72 -4.56
CA LEU A 228 20.56 -5.55 -3.67
C LEU A 228 19.87 -4.33 -4.30
N TYR A 229 20.06 -4.11 -5.60
CA TYR A 229 19.42 -3.03 -6.33
C TYR A 229 17.89 -3.19 -6.38
N ILE A 230 17.41 -4.39 -6.71
CA ILE A 230 15.97 -4.70 -6.70
C ILE A 230 15.39 -4.49 -5.30
N ARG A 231 16.09 -4.95 -4.26
CA ARG A 231 15.66 -4.77 -2.87
C ARG A 231 15.56 -3.30 -2.49
N PHE A 232 16.54 -2.48 -2.90
CA PHE A 232 16.51 -1.04 -2.70
C PHE A 232 15.30 -0.39 -3.39
N LEU A 233 15.07 -0.71 -4.66
CA LEU A 233 13.90 -0.21 -5.41
C LEU A 233 12.58 -0.64 -4.77
N MET A 234 12.51 -1.86 -4.25
CA MET A 234 11.33 -2.37 -3.57
C MET A 234 11.05 -1.64 -2.26
N GLU A 235 12.07 -1.38 -1.44
CA GLU A 235 11.92 -0.57 -0.22
C GLU A 235 11.45 0.85 -0.56
N PHE A 236 12.07 1.47 -1.57
CA PHE A 236 11.67 2.78 -2.08
C PHE A 236 10.21 2.80 -2.50
N THR A 237 9.81 1.86 -3.35
CA THR A 237 8.46 1.75 -3.87
C THR A 237 7.44 1.49 -2.76
N ASN A 238 7.78 0.66 -1.77
CA ASN A 238 6.90 0.37 -0.65
C ASN A 238 6.68 1.57 0.27
N ARG A 239 7.74 2.32 0.59
CA ARG A 239 7.64 3.55 1.40
C ARG A 239 6.82 4.60 0.66
N LYS A 240 7.03 4.74 -0.64
CA LYS A 240 6.25 5.64 -1.49
C LYS A 240 4.77 5.24 -1.53
N ALA A 241 4.48 3.99 -1.88
CA ALA A 241 3.11 3.49 -1.98
C ALA A 241 2.34 3.63 -0.65
N PHE A 242 3.04 3.50 0.48
CA PHE A 242 2.44 3.74 1.79
C PHE A 242 2.02 5.21 1.98
N LEU A 243 2.87 6.17 1.63
CA LEU A 243 2.53 7.60 1.73
C LEU A 243 1.42 7.97 0.76
N ASP A 244 1.53 7.56 -0.51
CA ASP A 244 0.51 7.83 -1.53
C ASP A 244 -0.85 7.28 -1.08
N ARG A 245 -0.87 6.07 -0.48
CA ARG A 245 -2.11 5.48 0.03
C ARG A 245 -2.67 6.24 1.23
N ARG A 246 -1.81 6.75 2.11
CA ARG A 246 -2.24 7.56 3.26
C ARG A 246 -2.84 8.89 2.81
N GLU A 247 -2.21 9.58 1.86
CA GLU A 247 -2.73 10.83 1.29
C GLU A 247 -4.07 10.60 0.61
N CYS A 248 -4.20 9.51 -0.17
CA CYS A 248 -5.47 9.12 -0.75
C CYS A 248 -6.56 8.88 0.31
N PHE A 249 -6.23 8.21 1.42
CA PHE A 249 -7.17 8.03 2.53
C PHE A 249 -7.56 9.36 3.18
N GLU A 250 -6.60 10.25 3.43
CA GLU A 250 -6.84 11.56 4.02
C GLU A 250 -7.78 12.41 3.15
N SER A 251 -7.50 12.49 1.84
CA SER A 251 -8.39 13.18 0.89
C SER A 251 -9.77 12.53 0.83
N LYS A 252 -9.85 11.20 0.90
CA LYS A 252 -11.13 10.49 0.92
C LYS A 252 -11.95 10.83 2.17
N PHE A 253 -11.33 10.84 3.35
CA PHE A 253 -12.01 11.22 4.59
C PHE A 253 -12.44 12.68 4.57
N HIS A 254 -11.61 13.58 4.06
CA HIS A 254 -11.97 14.99 3.90
C HIS A 254 -13.18 15.17 3.00
N LEU A 255 -13.19 14.49 1.85
CA LEU A 255 -14.29 14.53 0.90
C LEU A 255 -15.57 13.91 1.48
N GLU A 256 -15.48 12.81 2.23
CA GLU A 256 -16.63 12.24 2.95
C GLU A 256 -17.19 13.21 3.99
N TYR A 257 -16.32 13.90 4.74
CA TYR A 257 -16.73 14.91 5.72
C TYR A 257 -17.44 16.11 5.07
N GLU A 258 -16.88 16.67 4.01
CA GLU A 258 -17.51 17.77 3.26
C GLU A 258 -18.84 17.35 2.65
N LYS A 259 -18.91 16.14 2.08
CA LYS A 259 -20.15 15.58 1.53
C LYS A 259 -21.22 15.41 2.61
N ASP A 260 -20.84 14.95 3.79
CA ASP A 260 -21.78 14.79 4.91
C ASP A 260 -22.24 16.15 5.46
N GLN A 261 -21.38 17.18 5.47
CA GLN A 261 -21.78 18.55 5.80
C GLN A 261 -22.75 19.12 4.78
N GLU A 262 -22.48 18.96 3.48
CA GLU A 262 -23.38 19.37 2.40
C GLU A 262 -24.75 18.67 2.52
N GLU A 263 -24.76 17.35 2.79
CA GLU A 263 -25.99 16.59 2.96
C GLU A 263 -26.80 17.07 4.17
N ARG A 264 -26.15 17.38 5.30
CA ARG A 264 -26.81 17.94 6.48
C ARG A 264 -27.40 19.32 6.21
N LEU A 265 -26.69 20.19 5.51
CA LEU A 265 -27.17 21.53 5.14
C LEU A 265 -28.33 21.45 4.15
N LEU A 266 -28.29 20.50 3.23
CA LEU A 266 -29.38 20.31 2.27
C LEU A 266 -30.63 19.76 2.98
N LEU A 267 -30.47 18.81 3.90
CA LEU A 267 -31.57 18.21 4.66
C LEU A 267 -32.14 19.09 5.78
N SER A 268 -31.40 20.10 6.25
CA SER A 268 -31.94 21.08 7.22
C SER A 268 -32.99 22.01 6.59
N VAL A 269 -32.99 22.15 5.26
CA VAL A 269 -33.93 23.01 4.52
C VAL A 269 -34.92 22.19 3.70
N LEU A 270 -34.49 21.03 3.18
CA LEU A 270 -35.30 20.20 2.28
C LEU A 270 -35.61 18.81 2.86
N PRO A 271 -36.85 18.31 2.72
CA PRO A 271 -37.18 16.94 3.08
C PRO A 271 -36.38 15.89 2.28
N LYS A 272 -36.04 14.76 2.93
CA LYS A 272 -35.24 13.66 2.34
C LYS A 272 -35.77 13.08 1.03
N HIS A 273 -37.08 13.15 0.77
CA HIS A 273 -37.67 12.57 -0.45
C HIS A 273 -37.49 13.48 -1.68
N ILE A 274 -37.37 14.80 -1.48
CA ILE A 274 -37.19 15.80 -2.54
C ILE A 274 -35.70 16.15 -2.74
N SER A 275 -34.89 15.91 -1.72
CA SER A 275 -33.46 16.28 -1.69
C SER A 275 -32.66 15.78 -2.90
N VAL A 276 -32.92 14.55 -3.38
CA VAL A 276 -32.20 13.97 -4.52
C VAL A 276 -32.50 14.73 -5.81
N GLN A 277 -33.78 15.02 -6.08
CA GLN A 277 -34.20 15.74 -7.29
C GLN A 277 -33.69 17.18 -7.30
N VAL A 278 -33.80 17.88 -6.15
CA VAL A 278 -33.33 19.27 -6.04
C VAL A 278 -31.81 19.34 -6.12
N ARG A 279 -31.07 18.37 -5.57
CA ARG A 279 -29.61 18.29 -5.70
C ARG A 279 -29.17 18.19 -7.16
N GLU A 280 -29.88 17.40 -7.97
CA GLU A 280 -29.60 17.28 -9.40
C GLU A 280 -29.91 18.59 -10.14
N GLY A 281 -31.03 19.24 -9.82
CA GLY A 281 -31.38 20.56 -10.37
C GLY A 281 -30.33 21.63 -10.04
N ILE A 282 -29.90 21.73 -8.78
CA ILE A 282 -28.84 22.66 -8.35
C ILE A 282 -27.54 22.41 -9.11
N ARG A 283 -27.15 21.14 -9.27
CA ARG A 283 -25.93 20.77 -10.01
C ARG A 283 -26.00 21.19 -11.46
N GLU A 284 -27.14 21.02 -12.11
CA GLU A 284 -27.36 21.42 -13.50
C GLU A 284 -27.30 22.94 -13.67
N VAL A 285 -27.92 23.70 -12.75
CA VAL A 285 -27.80 25.16 -12.73
C VAL A 285 -26.34 25.59 -12.58
N ILE A 286 -25.60 25.03 -11.61
CA ILE A 286 -24.18 25.37 -11.40
C ILE A 286 -23.37 25.06 -12.67
N ARG A 287 -23.65 23.94 -13.32
CA ARG A 287 -22.99 23.56 -14.57
C ARG A 287 -23.25 24.58 -15.68
N ARG A 288 -24.48 25.06 -15.82
CA ARG A 288 -24.86 26.09 -16.80
C ARG A 288 -24.17 27.43 -16.53
N ILE A 289 -24.10 27.85 -15.26
CA ILE A 289 -23.39 29.09 -14.87
C ILE A 289 -21.89 29.02 -15.24
N ASN A 290 -21.26 27.85 -15.08
CA ASN A 290 -19.85 27.66 -15.44
C ASN A 290 -19.60 27.65 -16.95
N LEU A 291 -20.60 27.27 -17.77
CA LEU A 291 -20.49 27.23 -19.23
C LEU A 291 -20.82 28.58 -19.87
N ASP A 292 -21.82 29.29 -19.35
CA ASP A 292 -22.25 30.60 -19.84
C ASP A 292 -22.39 31.60 -18.67
N PRO A 293 -21.45 32.54 -18.47
CA PRO A 293 -21.47 33.51 -17.36
C PRO A 293 -22.47 34.66 -17.58
N VAL A 294 -23.58 34.40 -18.28
CA VAL A 294 -24.68 35.35 -18.45
C VAL A 294 -25.50 35.35 -17.15
N PRO A 295 -25.90 36.52 -16.62
CA PRO A 295 -26.65 36.61 -15.36
C PRO A 295 -28.09 36.11 -15.56
N GLN A 296 -28.28 34.80 -15.63
CA GLN A 296 -29.59 34.19 -15.51
C GLN A 296 -29.89 33.95 -14.02
N ARG A 297 -31.16 34.13 -13.64
CA ARG A 297 -31.59 33.93 -12.27
C ARG A 297 -31.28 32.47 -11.86
N PRO A 298 -30.53 32.23 -10.78
CA PRO A 298 -30.00 30.90 -10.46
C PRO A 298 -31.09 29.88 -10.08
N PHE A 299 -32.33 30.30 -9.84
CA PHE A 299 -33.44 29.39 -9.54
C PHE A 299 -34.69 29.82 -10.31
N THR A 300 -35.05 29.05 -11.33
CA THR A 300 -36.30 29.23 -12.08
C THR A 300 -37.21 27.99 -12.00
N GLU A 301 -36.67 26.85 -11.55
CA GLU A 301 -37.43 25.59 -11.43
C GLU A 301 -38.13 25.51 -10.07
N LEU A 302 -39.46 25.49 -10.11
CA LEU A 302 -40.32 25.30 -8.95
C LEU A 302 -40.73 23.82 -8.87
N PHE A 303 -40.37 23.14 -7.79
CA PHE A 303 -40.75 21.76 -7.54
C PHE A 303 -42.09 21.72 -6.78
N VAL A 304 -43.19 21.33 -7.44
CA VAL A 304 -44.53 21.22 -6.84
C VAL A 304 -45.11 19.85 -7.11
N GLU A 305 -45.46 19.11 -6.06
CA GLU A 305 -46.14 17.82 -6.14
C GLU A 305 -47.55 17.88 -5.52
N LYS A 306 -48.52 17.22 -6.17
CA LYS A 306 -49.90 17.16 -5.67
C LYS A 306 -50.12 15.88 -4.87
N HIS A 307 -50.35 16.02 -3.57
CA HIS A 307 -50.72 14.92 -2.68
C HIS A 307 -52.22 14.93 -2.37
N ARG A 308 -52.90 13.77 -2.46
CA ARG A 308 -54.37 13.66 -2.29
C ARG A 308 -54.81 13.28 -0.86
N ASN A 309 -53.99 12.52 -0.14
CA ASN A 309 -54.33 11.97 1.18
C ASN A 309 -53.29 12.45 2.21
N VAL A 310 -53.41 13.70 2.65
CA VAL A 310 -52.56 14.28 3.70
C VAL A 310 -53.45 14.92 4.76
N SER A 311 -53.01 14.85 6.02
CA SER A 311 -53.61 15.58 7.14
C SER A 311 -52.73 16.77 7.46
N ILE A 312 -53.32 17.95 7.66
CA ILE A 312 -52.60 19.18 7.99
C ILE A 312 -53.00 19.58 9.40
N LEU A 313 -52.02 19.70 10.30
CA LEU A 313 -52.21 20.18 11.67
C LEU A 313 -51.68 21.62 11.76
N TYR A 314 -52.51 22.53 12.27
CA TYR A 314 -52.11 23.89 12.62
C TYR A 314 -52.06 24.01 14.15
N ALA A 315 -50.99 24.59 14.67
CA ALA A 315 -50.83 24.92 16.08
C ALA A 315 -50.34 26.37 16.19
N ASP A 316 -50.89 27.12 17.16
CA ASP A 316 -50.53 28.51 17.41
C ASP A 316 -50.30 28.73 18.91
N ILE A 317 -49.36 29.61 19.25
CA ILE A 317 -49.07 29.98 20.63
C ILE A 317 -50.08 31.05 21.05
N VAL A 318 -51.00 30.66 21.92
CA VAL A 318 -52.00 31.58 22.48
C VAL A 318 -51.30 32.67 23.29
N ASN A 319 -51.72 33.93 23.12
CA ASN A 319 -51.18 35.11 23.81
C ASN A 319 -49.69 35.41 23.55
N SER A 320 -49.18 35.09 22.36
CA SER A 320 -47.79 35.39 21.95
C SER A 320 -47.38 36.85 22.15
N VAL A 321 -48.28 37.81 21.90
CA VAL A 321 -48.02 39.25 22.09
C VAL A 321 -47.69 39.61 23.54
N ALA A 322 -48.40 39.01 24.50
CA ALA A 322 -48.14 39.25 25.93
C ALA A 322 -46.78 38.67 26.34
N LEU A 323 -46.43 37.48 25.82
CA LEU A 323 -45.16 36.81 26.06
C LEU A 323 -43.97 37.63 25.56
N THR A 324 -44.09 38.22 24.36
CA THR A 324 -43.05 39.08 23.77
C THR A 324 -42.89 40.43 24.47
N ALA A 325 -43.94 40.90 25.17
CA ALA A 325 -43.93 42.17 25.90
C ALA A 325 -43.40 42.04 27.33
N SER A 326 -43.51 40.85 27.94
CA SER A 326 -43.12 40.61 29.34
C SER A 326 -41.68 40.14 29.52
N LEU A 327 -41.08 39.50 28.52
CA LEU A 327 -39.75 38.87 28.60
C LEU A 327 -38.67 39.73 27.98
N HIS A 328 -37.46 39.62 28.52
CA HIS A 328 -36.28 40.20 27.87
C HIS A 328 -35.90 39.38 26.62
N VAL A 329 -35.30 40.01 25.62
CA VAL A 329 -35.04 39.41 24.29
C VAL A 329 -34.29 38.07 24.38
N SER A 330 -33.33 37.96 25.30
CA SER A 330 -32.58 36.72 25.54
C SER A 330 -33.44 35.59 26.10
N GLU A 331 -34.26 35.88 27.10
CA GLU A 331 -35.14 34.89 27.76
C GLU A 331 -36.25 34.43 26.82
N LEU A 332 -36.75 35.32 25.96
CA LEU A 332 -37.73 34.98 24.94
C LEU A 332 -37.17 33.97 23.93
N VAL A 333 -35.95 34.20 23.43
CA VAL A 333 -35.29 33.30 22.46
C VAL A 333 -35.03 31.93 23.08
N GLU A 334 -34.59 31.89 24.34
CA GLU A 334 -34.35 30.65 25.07
C GLU A 334 -35.66 29.86 25.27
N THR A 335 -36.72 30.52 25.73
CA THR A 335 -38.04 29.90 25.97
C THR A 335 -38.64 29.35 24.66
N LEU A 336 -38.53 30.10 23.56
CA LEU A 336 -39.01 29.66 22.25
C LEU A 336 -38.19 28.51 21.69
N ASN A 337 -36.86 28.54 21.83
CA ASN A 337 -35.99 27.47 21.35
C ASN A 337 -36.23 26.16 22.13
N GLU A 338 -36.50 26.23 23.44
CA GLU A 338 -36.89 25.05 24.22
C GLU A 338 -38.27 24.50 23.77
N LEU A 339 -39.25 25.37 23.57
CA LEU A 339 -40.58 24.98 23.10
C LEU A 339 -40.50 24.31 21.72
N PHE A 340 -39.79 24.90 20.77
CA PHE A 340 -39.60 24.32 19.43
C PHE A 340 -38.76 23.04 19.46
N GLY A 341 -37.72 22.96 20.29
CA GLY A 341 -36.96 21.72 20.48
C GLY A 341 -37.83 20.55 20.96
N ARG A 342 -38.75 20.79 21.91
CA ARG A 342 -39.71 19.76 22.36
C ARG A 342 -40.70 19.35 21.26
N PHE A 343 -41.05 20.26 20.36
CA PHE A 343 -41.86 19.94 19.19
C PHE A 343 -41.08 19.12 18.16
N ASP A 344 -39.83 19.48 17.88
CA ASP A 344 -38.96 18.74 16.95
C ASP A 344 -38.68 17.30 17.44
N ASP A 345 -38.54 17.09 18.76
CA ASP A 345 -38.36 15.76 19.36
C ASP A 345 -39.63 14.88 19.31
N SER A 346 -40.82 15.50 19.22
CA SER A 346 -42.11 14.80 19.20
C SER A 346 -42.73 14.66 17.80
N ALA A 347 -42.10 15.27 16.79
CA ALA A 347 -42.43 15.16 15.37
C ALA A 347 -41.74 13.95 14.71
#